data_AF-A0A7X5QZE1-F1
#
_entry.id   AF-A0A7X5QZE1-F1
#
_cell.length_a   1.000
_cell.length_b   1.000
_cell.length_c   1.000
_cell.angle_alpha   90.00
_cell.angle_beta   90.00
_cell.angle_gamma   90.00
#
_symmetry.space_group_name_H-M   'P 1'
#
loop_
_entity.id
_entity.type
_entity.pdbx_description
1 polymer ?
#
loop_
_entity_poly.entity_id
_entity_poly.type
_entity_poly.pdbx_seq_one_letter_code
_entity_poly.pdbx_strand_id
1 'polypeptide(L)'
;MHTCSRAGCTQTAAHSIEWRNPRIHGPERKKVWLACDEHVEYLAEFLRSRSFPVAVFPLDAETSDTSHSTAPADATPDTTNGSK
;
A
#
# COMPACT_ATOMS: atom_id res chain seq x y z
N MET A 1 2.15 15.19 3.67
CA MET A 1 0.70 15.07 3.47
C MET A 1 0.44 14.79 2.01
N HIS A 2 -0.04 13.61 1.65
CA HIS A 2 -0.26 13.27 0.23
C HIS A 2 -1.61 13.79 -0.26
N THR A 3 -1.67 14.23 -1.51
CA THR A 3 -2.88 14.79 -2.13
C THR A 3 -3.73 13.70 -2.80
N CYS A 4 -5.05 13.90 -2.80
CA CYS A 4 -5.97 13.07 -3.56
C CYS A 4 -5.59 13.01 -5.06
N SER A 5 -5.69 11.82 -5.67
CA SER A 5 -5.41 11.56 -7.08
C SER A 5 -6.52 12.03 -8.04
N ARG A 6 -7.65 12.50 -7.50
CA ARG A 6 -8.71 13.09 -8.33
C ARG A 6 -8.17 14.39 -8.96
N ALA A 7 -8.25 14.48 -10.28
CA ALA A 7 -7.83 15.69 -11.01
C ALA A 7 -8.51 16.94 -10.45
N GLY A 8 -7.71 17.95 -10.08
CA GLY A 8 -8.19 19.20 -9.50
C GLY A 8 -8.52 19.15 -8.00
N CYS A 9 -8.43 17.99 -7.34
CA CYS A 9 -8.62 17.90 -5.90
C CYS A 9 -7.31 18.21 -5.17
N THR A 10 -7.39 19.05 -4.13
CA THR A 10 -6.26 19.43 -3.28
C THR A 10 -6.39 18.88 -1.86
N GLN A 11 -7.46 18.13 -1.56
CA GLN A 11 -7.70 17.54 -0.26
C GLN A 11 -6.63 16.51 0.10
N THR A 12 -6.38 16.38 1.40
CA THR A 12 -5.50 15.35 1.95
C THR A 12 -6.09 13.97 1.68
N ALA A 13 -5.25 13.04 1.21
CA ALA A 13 -5.63 11.65 1.09
C ALA A 13 -5.70 10.98 2.47
N ALA A 14 -6.80 10.29 2.73
CA ALA A 14 -7.04 9.45 3.90
C ALA A 14 -7.06 7.95 3.54
N HIS A 15 -7.08 7.61 2.25
CA HIS A 15 -7.17 6.23 1.75
C HIS A 15 -6.18 5.98 0.61
N SER A 16 -5.69 4.75 0.54
CA SER A 16 -5.01 4.20 -0.63
C SER A 16 -5.94 3.25 -1.37
N ILE A 17 -5.88 3.31 -2.70
CA ILE A 17 -6.65 2.48 -3.61
C ILE A 17 -5.65 1.68 -4.44
N GLU A 18 -5.45 0.42 -4.07
CA GLU A 18 -4.65 -0.52 -4.84
C GLU A 18 -5.48 -1.09 -5.98
N TRP A 19 -4.94 -1.07 -7.19
CA TRP A 19 -5.64 -1.62 -8.36
C TRP A 19 -4.70 -2.17 -9.42
N ARG A 20 -5.24 -3.00 -10.32
CA ARG A 20 -4.48 -3.56 -11.45
C ARG A 20 -5.29 -3.51 -12.74
N ASN A 21 -4.60 -3.26 -13.86
CA ASN A 21 -5.15 -3.52 -15.20
C ASN A 21 -4.72 -4.93 -15.67
N PRO A 22 -5.59 -5.95 -15.57
CA PRO A 22 -5.23 -7.32 -15.94
C PRO A 22 -4.96 -7.53 -17.43
N ARG A 23 -5.33 -6.56 -18.28
CA ARG A 23 -5.11 -6.63 -19.73
C ARG A 23 -3.68 -6.32 -20.14
N ILE A 24 -2.90 -5.63 -19.30
CA ILE A 24 -1.55 -5.15 -19.62
C ILE A 24 -0.52 -5.61 -18.56
N HIS A 25 -0.97 -5.98 -17.36
CA HIS A 25 -0.10 -6.28 -16.24
C HIS A 25 -0.39 -7.66 -15.64
N GLY A 26 0.67 -8.43 -15.42
CA GLY A 26 0.65 -9.64 -14.60
C GLY A 26 0.25 -9.35 -13.15
N PRO A 27 -0.07 -10.38 -12.35
CA PRO A 27 -0.63 -10.23 -11.00
C PRO A 27 0.28 -9.45 -10.04
N GLU A 28 1.60 -9.52 -10.24
CA GLU A 28 2.61 -8.86 -9.39
C GLU A 28 2.61 -7.33 -9.48
N ARG A 29 2.04 -6.75 -10.56
CA ARG A 29 2.09 -5.30 -10.77
C ARG A 29 0.75 -4.66 -10.45
N LYS A 30 0.71 -4.00 -9.29
CA LYS A 30 -0.38 -3.11 -8.87
C LYS A 30 0.02 -1.65 -9.01
N LYS A 31 -0.97 -0.78 -9.13
CA LYS A 31 -0.84 0.67 -9.05
C LYS A 31 -1.58 1.13 -7.79
N VAL A 32 -1.13 2.24 -7.23
CA VAL A 32 -1.75 2.87 -6.06
C VAL A 32 -2.25 4.25 -6.45
N TRP A 33 -3.51 4.53 -6.16
CA TRP A 33 -4.06 5.88 -6.13
C TRP A 33 -4.34 6.30 -4.70
N LEU A 34 -4.30 7.59 -4.42
CA LEU A 34 -4.59 8.15 -3.10
C LEU A 34 -5.91 8.91 -3.16
N ALA A 35 -6.73 8.82 -2.12
CA ALA A 35 -8.07 9.40 -2.10
C ALA A 35 -8.39 10.07 -0.76
N CYS A 36 -9.03 11.24 -0.81
CA CYS A 36 -9.71 11.81 0.36
C CYS A 36 -11.05 11.09 0.57
N ASP A 37 -11.68 11.31 1.73
CA ASP A 37 -12.98 10.71 2.08
C ASP A 37 -14.08 11.03 1.07
N GLU A 38 -14.04 12.22 0.46
CA GLU A 38 -15.03 12.62 -0.56
C GLU A 38 -14.91 11.83 -1.87
N HIS A 39 -13.71 11.39 -2.23
CA HIS A 39 -13.42 10.85 -3.57
C HIS A 39 -13.06 9.36 -3.59
N VAL A 40 -12.89 8.72 -2.42
CA VAL A 40 -12.52 7.30 -2.33
C VAL A 40 -13.52 6.41 -3.08
N GLU A 41 -14.82 6.63 -2.84
CA GLU A 41 -15.87 5.83 -3.47
C GLU A 41 -15.95 6.05 -4.99
N TYR A 42 -15.86 7.31 -5.41
CA TYR A 42 -15.87 7.67 -6.83
C TYR A 42 -14.72 6.99 -7.61
N LEU A 43 -13.50 7.01 -7.07
CA LEU A 43 -12.33 6.42 -7.73
C LEU A 43 -12.40 4.88 -7.73
N ALA A 44 -12.86 4.27 -6.63
CA ALA A 44 -13.03 2.82 -6.55
C ALA A 44 -14.11 2.33 -7.55
N GLU A 45 -15.23 3.05 -7.67
CA GLU A 45 -16.30 2.69 -8.60
C GLU A 45 -15.87 2.85 -10.07
N PHE A 46 -15.08 3.86 -10.38
CA PHE A 46 -14.46 4.01 -11.69
C PHE A 46 -13.62 2.77 -12.10
N LEU A 47 -12.95 2.13 -11.13
CA LEU A 47 -12.17 0.92 -11.38
C LEU A 47 -13.06 -0.32 -11.45
N ARG A 48 -14.03 -0.47 -10.55
CA ARG A 48 -14.99 -1.59 -10.53
C ARG A 48 -15.82 -1.67 -11.82
N SER A 49 -16.32 -0.53 -12.30
CA SER A 49 -17.06 -0.45 -13.57
C SER A 49 -16.26 -0.92 -14.79
N ARG A 50 -14.92 -0.94 -14.70
CA ARG A 50 -14.01 -1.46 -15.74
C ARG A 50 -13.56 -2.90 -15.48
N SER A 51 -14.15 -3.55 -14.48
CA SER A 51 -13.77 -4.89 -14.01
C SER A 51 -12.28 -4.99 -13.63
N PHE A 52 -11.71 -3.90 -13.11
CA PHE A 52 -10.35 -3.92 -12.58
C PHE A 52 -10.37 -4.38 -11.12
N PRO A 53 -9.54 -5.37 -10.73
CA PRO A 53 -9.34 -5.70 -9.34
C PRO A 53 -8.90 -4.45 -8.57
N VAL A 54 -9.62 -4.12 -7.50
CA VAL A 54 -9.40 -2.93 -6.69
C VAL A 54 -9.63 -3.27 -5.21
N ALA A 55 -8.79 -2.72 -4.35
CA ALA A 55 -8.90 -2.77 -2.89
C ALA A 55 -8.64 -1.39 -2.31
N VAL A 56 -9.35 -1.03 -1.24
CA VAL A 56 -9.23 0.26 -0.56
C VAL A 56 -8.72 0.00 0.85
N PHE A 57 -7.72 0.77 1.27
CA PHE A 57 -7.14 0.69 2.61
C PHE A 57 -7.06 2.09 3.24
N PRO A 58 -7.35 2.23 4.55
CA PRO A 58 -7.09 3.47 5.25
C PRO A 58 -5.59 3.78 5.21
N LEU A 59 -5.25 5.06 5.06
CA LEU A 59 -3.91 5.56 5.31
C LEU A 59 -3.88 5.98 6.77
N ASP A 60 -3.29 5.16 7.61
CA ASP A 60 -2.98 5.60 8.96
C ASP A 60 -2.05 6.81 8.88
N ALA A 61 -2.38 7.88 9.61
CA ALA A 61 -1.63 9.14 9.57
C ALA A 61 -0.21 9.02 10.18
N GLU A 62 0.16 7.84 10.69
CA GLU A 62 1.48 7.59 11.25
C GLU A 62 2.41 6.92 10.23
N THR A 63 3.45 7.68 9.91
CA THR A 63 4.76 7.25 9.39
C THR A 63 4.91 7.12 7.88
N SER A 64 5.34 8.24 7.31
CA SER A 64 6.36 8.32 6.27
C SER A 64 7.37 7.15 6.35
N ASP A 65 7.65 6.57 5.19
CA ASP A 65 8.93 5.95 4.85
C ASP A 65 9.51 5.02 5.92
N THR A 66 9.12 3.75 5.92
CA THR A 66 9.97 2.71 6.49
C THR A 66 10.24 1.66 5.42
N SER A 67 11.45 1.78 4.89
CA SER A 67 12.15 0.77 4.09
C SER A 67 11.80 -0.64 4.56
N HIS A 68 11.25 -1.46 3.66
CA HIS A 68 11.29 -2.91 3.80
C HIS A 68 12.75 -3.37 3.61
N SER A 69 13.53 -3.36 4.68
CA SER A 69 14.74 -4.15 4.79
C SER A 69 14.54 -5.17 5.91
N THR A 70 14.00 -6.33 5.55
CA THR A 70 14.07 -7.49 6.43
C THR A 70 15.43 -8.16 6.19
N ALA A 71 16.43 -7.78 6.98
CA ALA A 71 17.57 -8.67 7.21
C ALA A 71 17.22 -9.54 8.43
N PRO A 72 17.10 -10.88 8.30
CA PRO A 72 17.16 -11.71 9.49
C PRO A 72 18.60 -11.65 10.02
N ALA A 73 18.72 -11.23 11.28
CA ALA A 73 19.97 -11.30 12.02
C ALA A 73 20.41 -12.76 12.12
N ASP A 74 21.54 -13.07 11.49
CA ASP A 74 22.35 -14.21 11.84
C ASP A 74 22.91 -13.95 13.25
N ALA A 75 22.35 -14.64 14.23
CA ALA A 75 22.87 -14.66 15.59
C ALA A 75 22.70 -16.08 16.12
N THR A 76 23.64 -16.96 15.76
CA THR A 76 23.93 -18.13 16.56
C THR A 76 24.70 -17.68 17.80
N PRO A 77 24.16 -17.80 19.02
CA PRO A 77 25.01 -17.71 20.21
C PRO A 77 25.79 -19.01 20.36
N ASP A 78 27.07 -18.97 19.98
CA ASP A 78 28.09 -19.84 20.55
C ASP A 78 28.36 -19.36 21.98
N THR A 79 28.13 -20.21 22.98
CA THR A 79 28.98 -20.35 24.19
C THR A 79 28.46 -21.49 25.09
N THR A 80 29.19 -22.61 25.05
CA THR A 80 29.68 -23.46 26.17
C THR A 80 29.05 -23.37 27.57
N ASN A 81 28.66 -24.52 28.14
CA ASN A 81 29.00 -24.84 29.54
C ASN A 81 29.01 -26.37 29.80
N GLY A 82 30.01 -26.83 30.55
CA GLY A 82 30.31 -28.23 30.79
C GLY A 82 29.70 -28.82 32.08
N SER A 83 30.29 -29.97 32.44
CA SER A 83 30.18 -30.72 33.70
C SER A 83 29.02 -31.72 33.83
N LYS A 84 29.30 -33.00 33.56
CA LYS A 84 29.66 -34.02 34.57
C LYS A 84 30.23 -35.27 33.90
#